data_AF-A0A8J4UZ13-F1
#
_entry.id   AF-A0A8J4UZ13-F1
#
_cell.length_a   1.000
_cell.length_b   1.000
_cell.length_c   1.000
_cell.angle_alpha   90.00
_cell.angle_beta   90.00
_cell.angle_gamma   90.00
#
_symmetry.space_group_name_H-M   'P 1'
#
loop_
_entity.id
_entity.type
_entity.pdbx_description
1 polymer ?
#
loop_
_entity_poly.entity_id
_entity_poly.type
_entity_poly.pdbx_seq_one_letter_code
_entity_poly.pdbx_strand_id
1 'polypeptide(L)'
;MMNSLLKNKTATDIGGNLIKHTFSSMSSNSGAITIPWDIRNTVLTLYSNSSPRLDINEAQQRFATPPFPTTKVVRLYSSLADAEKDRESSSDKDTDTETLRVVVANDYRHQRQQHTYQFDVAQYFGAIQTHLFGQNVIYAPLVSSTQTLCLEYFAYTQQGLVMLVDQQTSAKGRGNNKWVCPLGSLLFSYKIRQSDGNKLPFLQYLVGIAMVEAIKSHPVAKDINVRLKWPNDIYGGNLKIGGILCQSNYLNNEFDVVAGVGLNISNDEPTTSLNKMIRDHLASSTSTTTENSSDSKQEQQPQIYITREQVLSKFFTIFEEMYIQFNKQGFDPFVQRYLNVWMHSNQIVTIKENDKKVKIIGLEKNGFLKAVEVDPISLNEISPMTFELHPDGTSFDINELVLKKKQ
;
A
#
# COMPACT_ATOMS: atom_id res chain seq x y z
N MET A 1 -14.40 -28.88 -45.29
CA MET A 1 -13.12 -29.58 -45.06
C MET A 1 -12.09 -28.50 -44.77
N MET A 2 -11.77 -28.30 -43.48
CA MET A 2 -10.51 -28.78 -42.87
C MET A 2 -9.31 -27.97 -43.37
N ASN A 3 -8.42 -27.39 -42.57
CA ASN A 3 -8.28 -27.24 -41.13
C ASN A 3 -6.99 -26.44 -40.92
N SER A 4 -6.78 -25.94 -39.69
CA SER A 4 -5.45 -25.74 -39.10
C SER A 4 -4.60 -24.57 -39.61
N LEU A 5 -4.65 -23.44 -38.89
CA LEU A 5 -3.46 -22.85 -38.25
C LEU A 5 -3.90 -21.94 -37.08
N LEU A 6 -4.71 -22.50 -36.18
CA LEU A 6 -4.73 -22.09 -34.77
C LEU A 6 -3.65 -22.94 -34.07
N LYS A 7 -2.48 -22.35 -33.84
CA LYS A 7 -1.45 -22.94 -32.95
C LYS A 7 -1.07 -21.91 -31.89
N ASN A 8 -1.58 -22.17 -30.69
CA ASN A 8 -1.01 -21.85 -29.38
C ASN A 8 -0.37 -20.45 -29.22
N LYS A 9 -1.20 -19.45 -28.92
CA LYS A 9 -0.75 -18.30 -28.14
C LYS A 9 -0.92 -18.63 -26.66
N THR A 10 0.18 -18.85 -25.97
CA THR A 10 0.24 -19.02 -24.52
C THR A 10 0.03 -17.68 -23.82
N ALA A 11 -0.36 -17.72 -22.54
CA ALA A 11 -0.60 -16.55 -21.68
C ALA A 11 0.57 -15.54 -21.57
N THR A 12 1.72 -15.87 -22.14
CA THR A 12 2.93 -15.06 -22.25
C THR A 12 2.80 -13.84 -23.17
N ASP A 13 1.87 -13.83 -24.14
CA ASP A 13 1.61 -12.67 -25.02
C ASP A 13 0.64 -11.63 -24.40
N ILE A 14 0.02 -11.98 -23.27
CA ILE A 14 -1.10 -11.25 -22.66
C ILE A 14 -0.61 -9.98 -21.93
N GLY A 15 0.49 -10.06 -21.19
CA GLY A 15 1.06 -8.91 -20.48
C GLY A 15 1.65 -7.86 -21.42
N GLY A 16 2.37 -8.28 -22.46
CA GLY A 16 3.05 -7.37 -23.39
C GLY A 16 2.11 -6.62 -24.34
N ASN A 17 0.99 -7.22 -24.75
CA ASN A 17 0.03 -6.56 -25.65
C ASN A 17 -0.95 -5.62 -24.91
N LEU A 18 -1.31 -5.92 -23.65
CA LEU A 18 -2.06 -4.97 -22.81
C LEU A 18 -1.26 -3.67 -22.61
N ILE A 19 0.05 -3.79 -22.40
CA ILE A 19 0.98 -2.67 -22.19
C ILE A 19 1.21 -1.87 -23.48
N LYS A 20 1.33 -2.51 -24.65
CA LYS A 20 1.54 -1.79 -25.93
C LYS A 20 0.42 -0.81 -26.27
N HIS A 21 -0.84 -1.13 -25.95
CA HIS A 21 -1.94 -0.20 -26.19
C HIS A 21 -2.01 0.94 -25.16
N THR A 22 -1.55 0.74 -23.93
CA THR A 22 -1.49 1.81 -22.91
C THR A 22 -0.26 2.71 -23.04
N PHE A 23 0.87 2.18 -23.54
CA PHE A 23 2.16 2.88 -23.59
C PHE A 23 2.59 3.37 -24.99
N SER A 24 1.97 2.95 -26.10
CA SER A 24 2.37 3.46 -27.43
C SER A 24 2.03 4.93 -27.70
N SER A 25 1.34 5.61 -26.77
CA SER A 25 1.10 7.06 -26.80
C SER A 25 2.13 7.88 -26.00
N MET A 26 3.11 7.24 -25.34
CA MET A 26 4.20 7.94 -24.66
C MET A 26 5.28 8.39 -25.66
N SER A 27 4.98 9.41 -26.47
CA SER A 27 6.01 10.26 -27.07
C SER A 27 6.44 11.30 -26.04
N SER A 28 7.75 11.44 -25.87
CA SER A 28 8.42 12.43 -25.03
C SER A 28 7.86 13.85 -25.21
N ASN A 29 6.99 14.27 -24.31
CA ASN A 29 6.76 15.67 -24.01
C ASN A 29 6.35 15.81 -22.53
N SER A 30 7.00 16.76 -21.88
CA SER A 30 7.01 17.06 -20.45
C SER A 30 5.69 17.64 -19.90
N GLY A 31 4.57 16.99 -20.19
CA GLY A 31 3.27 17.26 -19.58
C GLY A 31 2.63 15.94 -19.19
N ALA A 32 2.31 15.76 -17.90
CA ALA A 32 1.68 14.56 -17.39
C ALA A 32 0.28 14.38 -18.03
N ILE A 33 0.22 13.63 -19.13
CA ILE A 33 -1.04 13.16 -19.72
C ILE A 33 -1.61 12.16 -18.72
N THR A 34 -2.57 12.61 -17.91
CA THR A 34 -3.32 11.73 -17.02
C THR A 34 -4.34 11.00 -17.88
N ILE A 35 -4.01 9.78 -18.33
CA ILE A 35 -4.98 8.91 -18.99
C ILE A 35 -6.08 8.63 -17.97
N PRO A 36 -7.35 9.00 -18.23
CA PRO A 36 -8.45 8.69 -17.32
C PRO A 36 -8.55 7.16 -17.21
N TRP A 37 -8.58 6.66 -15.98
CA TRP A 37 -8.83 5.24 -15.77
C TRP A 37 -10.30 4.95 -16.05
N ASP A 38 -10.55 4.00 -16.96
CA ASP A 38 -11.89 3.50 -17.27
C ASP A 38 -11.98 2.02 -16.92
N ILE A 39 -12.90 1.71 -16.00
CA ILE A 39 -13.15 0.35 -15.56
C ILE A 39 -13.56 -0.56 -16.72
N ARG A 40 -14.29 -0.04 -17.70
CA ARG A 40 -14.79 -0.82 -18.84
C ARG A 40 -13.65 -1.33 -19.73
N ASN A 41 -12.53 -0.62 -19.73
CA ASN A 41 -11.37 -0.94 -20.55
C ASN A 41 -10.27 -1.66 -19.77
N THR A 42 -10.48 -1.91 -18.47
CA THR A 42 -9.46 -2.51 -17.61
C THR A 42 -9.77 -3.97 -17.32
N VAL A 43 -8.80 -4.85 -17.62
CA VAL A 43 -8.82 -6.25 -17.18
C VAL A 43 -7.75 -6.43 -16.12
N LEU A 44 -8.14 -6.91 -14.93
CA LEU A 44 -7.22 -7.21 -13.84
C LEU A 44 -6.74 -8.66 -13.93
N THR A 45 -5.63 -8.98 -13.26
CA THR A 45 -5.13 -10.36 -13.17
C THR A 45 -5.12 -10.83 -11.72
N LEU A 46 -5.76 -11.96 -11.43
CA LEU A 46 -5.70 -12.64 -10.13
C LEU A 46 -4.59 -13.69 -10.16
N TYR A 47 -3.62 -13.51 -9.28
CA TYR A 47 -2.53 -14.44 -9.02
C TYR A 47 -2.73 -15.09 -7.63
N SER A 48 -2.45 -16.39 -7.50
CA SER A 48 -2.67 -17.17 -6.27
C SER A 48 -1.53 -18.16 -5.95
N ASN A 49 -0.90 -18.03 -4.79
CA ASN A 49 0.20 -18.90 -4.36
C ASN A 49 -0.31 -20.26 -3.80
N SER A 50 -1.23 -20.90 -4.53
CA SER A 50 -1.79 -22.19 -4.17
C SER A 50 -1.11 -23.34 -4.94
N SER A 51 -1.01 -24.50 -4.29
CA SER A 51 -0.64 -25.76 -4.91
C SER A 51 -1.66 -26.84 -4.51
N PRO A 52 -2.48 -27.36 -5.44
CA PRO A 52 -2.52 -27.08 -6.87
C PRO A 52 -2.96 -25.64 -7.21
N ARG A 53 -2.75 -25.23 -8.47
CA ARG A 53 -3.13 -23.90 -8.97
C ARG A 53 -4.63 -23.67 -8.79
N LEU A 54 -5.00 -22.42 -8.50
CA LEU A 54 -6.38 -22.00 -8.27
C LEU A 54 -7.27 -22.28 -9.49
N ASP A 55 -8.25 -23.15 -9.33
CA ASP A 55 -9.24 -23.45 -10.37
C ASP A 55 -10.21 -22.28 -10.57
N ILE A 56 -10.73 -22.12 -11.80
CA ILE A 56 -11.65 -21.02 -12.13
C ILE A 56 -12.96 -21.09 -11.32
N ASN A 57 -13.50 -22.28 -11.04
CA ASN A 57 -14.72 -22.41 -10.25
C ASN A 57 -14.47 -22.03 -8.79
N GLU A 58 -13.31 -22.44 -8.24
CA GLU A 58 -12.89 -22.04 -6.90
C GLU A 58 -12.69 -20.51 -6.83
N ALA A 59 -12.03 -19.94 -7.84
CA ALA A 59 -11.82 -18.50 -7.93
C ALA A 59 -13.15 -17.75 -7.99
N GLN A 60 -14.13 -18.24 -8.77
CA GLN A 60 -15.46 -17.65 -8.86
C GLN A 60 -16.20 -17.70 -7.52
N GLN A 61 -16.11 -18.80 -6.78
CA GLN A 61 -16.72 -18.90 -5.45
C GLN A 61 -16.10 -17.92 -4.44
N ARG A 62 -14.80 -17.66 -4.54
CA ARG A 62 -14.05 -16.89 -3.54
C ARG A 62 -13.98 -15.39 -3.83
N PHE A 63 -13.97 -15.01 -5.11
CA PHE A 63 -13.61 -13.66 -5.55
C PHE A 63 -14.62 -13.01 -6.51
N ALA A 64 -15.61 -13.74 -7.04
CA ALA A 64 -16.67 -13.13 -7.83
C ALA A 64 -17.69 -12.44 -6.93
N THR A 65 -18.47 -11.55 -7.53
CA THR A 65 -19.65 -10.99 -6.86
C THR A 65 -20.69 -12.11 -6.65
N PRO A 66 -21.24 -12.26 -5.44
CA PRO A 66 -22.31 -13.23 -5.19
C PRO A 66 -23.57 -12.90 -6.01
N PRO A 67 -24.43 -13.89 -6.31
CA PRO A 67 -25.64 -13.70 -7.10
C PRO A 67 -26.74 -12.95 -6.31
N PHE A 68 -26.53 -11.66 -6.09
CA PHE A 68 -27.49 -10.73 -5.50
C PHE A 68 -27.49 -9.43 -6.33
N PRO A 69 -28.62 -8.72 -6.47
CA PRO A 69 -28.65 -7.47 -7.22
C PRO A 69 -27.67 -6.44 -6.63
N THR A 70 -26.64 -6.10 -7.41
CA THR A 70 -25.68 -5.03 -7.13
C THR A 70 -25.33 -4.32 -8.44
N THR A 71 -25.06 -3.03 -8.36
CA THR A 71 -24.59 -2.22 -9.49
C THR A 71 -23.10 -2.41 -9.75
N LYS A 72 -22.35 -3.06 -8.85
CA LYS A 72 -20.91 -3.32 -8.98
C LYS A 72 -20.65 -4.82 -9.01
N VAL A 73 -20.16 -5.33 -10.14
CA VAL A 73 -20.00 -6.77 -10.38
C VAL A 73 -18.55 -7.12 -10.72
N VAL A 74 -18.03 -8.19 -10.13
CA VAL A 74 -16.75 -8.80 -10.45
C VAL A 74 -17.01 -10.11 -11.18
N ARG A 75 -16.47 -10.22 -12.40
CA ARG A 75 -16.50 -11.46 -13.20
C ARG A 75 -15.09 -12.02 -13.37
N LEU A 76 -14.95 -13.33 -13.16
CA LEU A 76 -13.69 -14.05 -13.31
C LEU A 76 -13.69 -14.90 -14.58
N TYR A 77 -12.57 -14.84 -15.30
CA TYR A 77 -12.33 -15.52 -16.56
C TYR A 77 -11.06 -16.36 -16.50
N SER A 78 -11.02 -17.46 -17.24
CA SER A 78 -9.83 -18.31 -17.38
C SER A 78 -8.81 -17.74 -18.39
N SER A 79 -9.23 -16.81 -19.25
CA SER A 79 -8.36 -16.20 -20.27
C SER A 79 -8.73 -14.74 -20.54
N LEU A 80 -7.74 -13.97 -21.04
CA LEU A 80 -7.96 -12.59 -21.48
C LEU A 80 -8.97 -12.54 -22.64
N ALA A 81 -8.89 -13.48 -23.58
CA ALA A 81 -9.78 -13.50 -24.74
C ALA A 81 -11.26 -13.63 -24.33
N ASP A 82 -11.55 -14.43 -23.29
CA ASP A 82 -12.91 -14.56 -22.77
C ASP A 82 -13.39 -13.28 -22.09
N ALA A 83 -12.51 -12.61 -21.33
CA ALA A 83 -12.80 -11.33 -20.70
C ALA A 83 -13.04 -10.21 -21.74
N GLU A 84 -12.25 -10.17 -22.81
CA GLU A 84 -12.40 -9.21 -23.91
C GLU A 84 -13.67 -9.46 -24.72
N LYS A 85 -14.00 -10.72 -24.98
CA LYS A 85 -15.26 -11.09 -25.64
C LYS A 85 -16.47 -10.71 -24.80
N ASP A 86 -16.43 -10.91 -23.48
CA ASP A 86 -17.48 -10.42 -22.58
C ASP A 86 -17.61 -8.90 -22.66
N ARG A 87 -16.50 -8.15 -22.68
CA ARG A 87 -16.50 -6.69 -22.84
C ARG A 87 -17.12 -6.23 -24.15
N GLU A 88 -16.83 -6.90 -25.26
CA GLU A 88 -17.34 -6.54 -26.59
C GLU A 88 -18.82 -6.92 -26.77
N SER A 89 -19.25 -8.02 -26.15
CA SER A 89 -20.63 -8.51 -26.22
C SER A 89 -21.56 -7.90 -25.19
N SER A 90 -21.03 -7.42 -24.06
CA SER A 90 -21.80 -6.67 -23.08
C SER A 90 -22.28 -5.39 -23.73
N SER A 91 -23.59 -5.26 -23.91
CA SER A 91 -24.25 -3.99 -24.14
C SER A 91 -24.24 -3.16 -22.84
N ASP A 92 -23.06 -2.96 -22.22
CA ASP A 92 -22.81 -2.07 -21.06
C ASP A 92 -23.13 -0.58 -21.39
N LYS A 93 -23.79 -0.35 -22.53
CA LYS A 93 -24.41 0.92 -22.93
C LYS A 93 -25.79 1.13 -22.30
N ASP A 94 -26.41 0.13 -21.69
CA ASP A 94 -27.83 0.20 -21.25
C ASP A 94 -28.13 -0.43 -19.86
N THR A 95 -27.10 -0.65 -19.04
CA THR A 95 -27.27 -1.18 -17.67
C THR A 95 -26.56 -0.30 -16.65
N ASP A 96 -27.22 0.04 -15.53
CA ASP A 96 -26.61 0.70 -14.35
C ASP A 96 -25.53 -0.15 -13.65
N THR A 97 -25.15 -1.28 -14.24
CA THR A 97 -24.16 -2.22 -13.72
C THR A 97 -22.76 -1.93 -14.28
N GLU A 98 -21.81 -1.67 -13.40
CA GLU A 98 -20.39 -1.62 -13.71
C GLU A 98 -19.72 -2.98 -13.46
N THR A 99 -19.14 -3.54 -14.52
CA THR A 99 -18.50 -4.86 -14.47
C THR A 99 -16.97 -4.72 -14.46
N LEU A 100 -16.34 -5.21 -13.40
CA LEU A 100 -14.90 -5.42 -13.28
C LEU A 100 -14.54 -6.83 -13.72
N ARG A 101 -13.62 -6.93 -14.69
CA ARG A 101 -13.21 -8.20 -15.30
C ARG A 101 -11.85 -8.61 -14.77
N VAL A 102 -11.75 -9.85 -14.29
CA VAL A 102 -10.54 -10.39 -13.66
C VAL A 102 -10.18 -11.72 -14.33
N VAL A 103 -8.95 -11.84 -14.82
CA VAL A 103 -8.43 -13.09 -15.39
C VAL A 103 -7.65 -13.83 -14.32
N VAL A 104 -7.96 -15.12 -14.13
CA VAL A 104 -7.19 -15.99 -13.23
C VAL A 104 -5.90 -16.40 -13.94
N ALA A 105 -4.77 -16.00 -13.37
CA ALA A 105 -3.47 -16.37 -13.90
C ALA A 105 -3.17 -17.84 -13.62
N ASN A 106 -2.91 -18.57 -14.69
CA ASN A 106 -2.48 -19.95 -14.60
C ASN A 106 -0.96 -20.10 -14.42
N ASP A 107 -0.16 -19.04 -14.50
CA ASP A 107 1.30 -19.12 -14.30
C ASP A 107 1.88 -17.78 -13.82
N TYR A 108 2.90 -17.82 -12.98
CA TYR A 108 3.67 -16.65 -12.51
C TYR A 108 5.01 -16.49 -13.25
N ARG A 109 5.39 -17.40 -14.17
CA ARG A 109 6.71 -17.40 -14.85
C ARG A 109 7.25 -16.00 -15.13
N HIS A 110 8.48 -15.74 -14.69
CA HIS A 110 9.22 -14.49 -14.85
C HIS A 110 9.03 -13.93 -16.26
N GLN A 111 8.17 -12.93 -16.39
CA GLN A 111 8.19 -12.08 -17.55
C GLN A 111 9.30 -11.06 -17.29
N ARG A 112 10.53 -11.38 -17.70
CA ARG A 112 11.58 -10.35 -17.85
C ARG A 112 11.13 -9.41 -18.96
N GLN A 113 10.26 -8.46 -18.63
CA GLN A 113 9.94 -7.34 -19.51
C GLN A 113 10.95 -6.22 -19.24
N GLN A 114 11.36 -5.55 -20.32
CA GLN A 114 12.41 -4.51 -20.32
C GLN A 114 12.00 -3.21 -19.59
N HIS A 115 10.89 -3.21 -18.84
CA HIS A 115 10.40 -2.05 -18.07
C HIS A 115 10.70 -2.26 -16.58
N THR A 116 11.52 -1.38 -16.02
CA THR A 116 12.14 -1.55 -14.68
C THR A 116 11.19 -1.40 -13.50
N TYR A 117 9.97 -0.91 -13.69
CA TYR A 117 9.01 -0.60 -12.62
C TYR A 117 7.77 -1.50 -12.57
N GLN A 118 7.76 -2.63 -13.29
CA GLN A 118 6.67 -3.61 -13.17
C GLN A 118 6.88 -4.52 -11.96
N PHE A 119 5.81 -4.90 -11.26
CA PHE A 119 5.92 -5.77 -10.08
C PHE A 119 6.20 -7.23 -10.49
N ASP A 120 7.23 -7.85 -9.91
CA ASP A 120 7.56 -9.26 -10.16
C ASP A 120 6.80 -10.17 -9.18
N VAL A 121 5.64 -10.65 -9.62
CA VAL A 121 4.77 -11.56 -8.85
C VAL A 121 5.49 -12.88 -8.50
N ALA A 122 6.38 -13.37 -9.36
CA ALA A 122 7.12 -14.61 -9.10
C ALA A 122 8.15 -14.42 -7.98
N GLN A 123 8.88 -13.30 -8.00
CA GLN A 123 9.81 -12.95 -6.93
C GLN A 123 9.07 -12.80 -5.60
N TYR A 124 7.91 -12.13 -5.60
CA TYR A 124 7.08 -11.97 -4.41
C TYR A 124 6.61 -13.31 -3.82
N PHE A 125 6.01 -14.18 -4.65
CA PHE A 125 5.53 -15.47 -4.17
C PHE A 125 6.66 -16.46 -3.83
N GLY A 126 7.83 -16.33 -4.45
CA GLY A 126 9.02 -17.11 -4.08
C GLY A 126 9.56 -16.76 -2.69
N ALA A 127 9.20 -15.61 -2.13
CA ALA A 127 9.68 -15.12 -0.83
C ALA A 127 8.63 -15.17 0.29
N ILE A 128 7.33 -15.24 -0.04
CA ILE A 128 6.26 -15.18 0.96
C ILE A 128 6.14 -16.49 1.75
N GLN A 129 5.89 -16.39 3.06
CA GLN A 129 5.80 -17.55 3.98
C GLN A 129 4.47 -17.60 4.76
N THR A 130 3.48 -16.82 4.33
CA THR A 130 2.21 -16.63 5.05
C THR A 130 1.13 -17.65 4.68
N HIS A 131 0.04 -17.64 5.43
CA HIS A 131 -1.14 -18.46 5.17
C HIS A 131 -2.44 -17.65 5.11
N LEU A 132 -2.55 -16.55 5.84
CA LEU A 132 -3.74 -15.71 5.95
C LEU A 132 -3.71 -14.51 5.00
N PHE A 133 -2.55 -13.88 4.80
CA PHE A 133 -2.43 -12.65 4.00
C PHE A 133 -1.46 -12.79 2.83
N GLY A 134 -1.74 -12.12 1.72
CA GLY A 134 -0.78 -12.01 0.62
C GLY A 134 -0.71 -13.20 -0.32
N GLN A 135 -1.47 -14.27 -0.07
CA GLN A 135 -1.50 -15.48 -0.89
C GLN A 135 -2.31 -15.31 -2.18
N ASN A 136 -3.21 -14.32 -2.25
CA ASN A 136 -4.02 -14.01 -3.43
C ASN A 136 -3.86 -12.53 -3.76
N VAL A 137 -3.37 -12.23 -4.95
CA VAL A 137 -3.03 -10.89 -5.41
C VAL A 137 -3.76 -10.58 -6.71
N ILE A 138 -4.63 -9.58 -6.68
CA ILE A 138 -5.16 -8.93 -7.86
C ILE A 138 -4.20 -7.82 -8.27
N TYR A 139 -3.64 -7.94 -9.47
CA TYR A 139 -2.66 -7.02 -10.00
C TYR A 139 -3.12 -6.36 -11.30
N ALA A 140 -2.79 -5.08 -11.45
CA ALA A 140 -2.88 -4.34 -12.70
C ALA A 140 -1.84 -3.20 -12.75
N PRO A 141 -1.36 -2.82 -13.94
CA PRO A 141 -0.41 -1.69 -14.06
C PRO A 141 -0.99 -0.36 -13.58
N LEU A 142 -2.27 -0.11 -13.86
CA LEU A 142 -2.93 1.17 -13.59
C LEU A 142 -4.38 0.98 -13.16
N VAL A 143 -4.76 1.61 -12.05
CA VAL A 143 -6.17 1.71 -11.62
C VAL A 143 -6.51 3.12 -11.13
N SER A 144 -7.77 3.38 -10.83
CA SER A 144 -8.17 4.63 -10.14
C SER A 144 -7.68 4.65 -8.69
N SER A 145 -8.11 3.67 -7.89
CA SER A 145 -7.77 3.54 -6.47
C SER A 145 -7.91 2.09 -6.01
N THR A 146 -6.84 1.50 -5.46
CA THR A 146 -6.88 0.16 -4.84
C THR A 146 -7.86 0.14 -3.68
N GLN A 147 -7.89 1.21 -2.90
CA GLN A 147 -8.78 1.35 -1.74
C GLN A 147 -10.25 1.29 -2.17
N THR A 148 -10.61 2.04 -3.21
CA THR A 148 -11.98 2.12 -3.73
C THR A 148 -12.41 0.78 -4.31
N LEU A 149 -11.57 0.17 -5.14
CA LEU A 149 -11.89 -1.11 -5.76
C LEU A 149 -12.04 -2.23 -4.72
N CYS A 150 -11.18 -2.28 -3.69
CA CYS A 150 -11.33 -3.24 -2.60
C CYS A 150 -12.62 -3.06 -1.79
N LEU A 151 -13.06 -1.82 -1.56
CA LEU A 151 -14.28 -1.51 -0.81
C LEU A 151 -15.54 -1.78 -1.62
N GLU A 152 -15.56 -1.44 -2.91
CA GLU A 152 -16.77 -1.49 -3.74
C GLU A 152 -16.96 -2.83 -4.46
N TYR A 153 -15.88 -3.41 -4.99
CA TYR A 153 -15.96 -4.61 -5.83
C TYR A 153 -15.61 -5.89 -5.05
N PHE A 154 -14.74 -5.78 -4.04
CA PHE A 154 -14.25 -6.93 -3.30
C PHE A 154 -14.73 -6.97 -1.83
N ALA A 155 -15.83 -6.30 -1.51
CA ALA A 155 -16.43 -6.25 -0.16
C ALA A 155 -16.72 -7.64 0.44
N TYR A 156 -17.10 -8.61 -0.40
CA TYR A 156 -17.50 -9.96 0.01
C TYR A 156 -16.40 -11.01 -0.12
N THR A 157 -15.19 -10.59 -0.51
CA THR A 157 -14.07 -11.52 -0.65
C THR A 157 -13.48 -11.93 0.70
N GLN A 158 -12.76 -13.04 0.69
CA GLN A 158 -12.09 -13.57 1.88
C GLN A 158 -11.01 -12.62 2.41
N GLN A 159 -10.69 -12.76 3.69
CA GLN A 159 -9.53 -12.11 4.29
C GLN A 159 -8.26 -12.43 3.49
N GLY A 160 -7.35 -11.46 3.41
CA GLY A 160 -6.02 -11.69 2.83
C GLY A 160 -5.91 -11.44 1.35
N LEU A 161 -7.02 -11.17 0.64
CA LEU A 161 -6.96 -10.69 -0.75
C LEU A 161 -6.23 -9.35 -0.80
N VAL A 162 -5.24 -9.26 -1.69
CA VAL A 162 -4.45 -8.05 -1.92
C VAL A 162 -4.78 -7.50 -3.30
N MET A 163 -4.98 -6.20 -3.40
CA MET A 163 -4.98 -5.47 -4.66
C MET A 163 -3.69 -4.64 -4.74
N LEU A 164 -2.87 -4.91 -5.75
CA LEU A 164 -1.55 -4.34 -5.94
C LEU A 164 -1.44 -3.72 -7.32
N VAL A 165 -0.87 -2.51 -7.41
CA VAL A 165 -0.76 -1.81 -8.70
C VAL A 165 0.56 -1.05 -8.81
N ASP A 166 0.97 -0.79 -10.05
CA ASP A 166 2.15 0.05 -10.30
C ASP A 166 1.82 1.55 -10.18
N GLN A 167 0.59 1.95 -10.52
CA GLN A 167 0.16 3.34 -10.44
C GLN A 167 -1.35 3.48 -10.14
N GLN A 168 -1.71 4.59 -9.49
CA GLN A 168 -3.11 5.00 -9.26
C GLN A 168 -3.35 6.41 -9.77
N THR A 169 -4.49 6.66 -10.45
CA THR A 169 -4.85 8.00 -10.94
C THR A 169 -5.65 8.84 -9.93
N SER A 170 -6.27 8.20 -8.93
CA SER A 170 -7.17 8.83 -7.95
C SER A 170 -6.98 8.24 -6.55
N ALA A 171 -5.74 8.02 -6.14
CA ALA A 171 -5.40 7.45 -4.84
C ALA A 171 -5.94 8.29 -3.68
N LYS A 172 -6.44 7.59 -2.65
CA LYS A 172 -7.08 8.18 -1.48
C LYS A 172 -6.10 8.34 -0.33
N GLY A 173 -6.09 9.52 0.29
CA GLY A 173 -5.57 9.75 1.63
C GLY A 173 -6.70 9.84 2.66
N ARG A 174 -6.38 10.21 3.89
CA ARG A 174 -7.39 10.49 4.92
C ARG A 174 -8.19 11.76 4.60
N GLY A 175 -9.48 11.76 4.90
CA GLY A 175 -10.38 12.87 4.58
C GLY A 175 -10.43 13.14 3.08
N ASN A 176 -10.26 14.41 2.69
CA ASN A 176 -10.23 14.82 1.27
C ASN A 176 -8.83 14.83 0.65
N ASN A 177 -7.81 14.37 1.38
CA ASN A 177 -6.44 14.35 0.87
C ASN A 177 -6.27 13.33 -0.25
N LYS A 178 -5.48 13.67 -1.27
CA LYS A 178 -5.06 12.77 -2.34
C LYS A 178 -3.63 12.29 -2.06
N TRP A 179 -3.33 11.05 -2.45
CA TRP A 179 -1.97 10.52 -2.41
C TRP A 179 -1.34 10.60 -3.81
N VAL A 180 -0.09 11.08 -3.89
CA VAL A 180 0.66 11.11 -5.14
C VAL A 180 1.34 9.75 -5.33
N CYS A 181 1.17 9.14 -6.49
CA CYS A 181 1.64 7.79 -6.80
C CYS A 181 2.69 7.81 -7.92
N PRO A 182 3.95 8.20 -7.65
CA PRO A 182 5.00 8.11 -8.66
C PRO A 182 5.34 6.64 -8.97
N LEU A 183 5.74 6.36 -10.21
CA LEU A 183 6.19 5.03 -10.62
C LEU A 183 7.37 4.56 -9.74
N GLY A 184 7.38 3.27 -9.40
CA GLY A 184 8.34 2.71 -8.44
C GLY A 184 7.88 2.80 -6.98
N SER A 185 6.68 3.30 -6.71
CA SER A 185 6.03 3.15 -5.40
C SER A 185 5.46 1.75 -5.22
N LEU A 186 5.44 1.26 -3.97
CA LEU A 186 4.66 0.11 -3.55
C LEU A 186 3.26 0.60 -3.15
N LEU A 187 2.24 0.22 -3.94
CA LEU A 187 0.87 0.70 -3.80
C LEU A 187 -0.08 -0.50 -3.72
N PHE A 188 -0.65 -0.74 -2.55
CA PHE A 188 -1.56 -1.88 -2.36
C PHE A 188 -2.63 -1.61 -1.32
N SER A 189 -3.74 -2.33 -1.44
CA SER A 189 -4.78 -2.45 -0.41
C SER A 189 -5.05 -3.92 -0.14
N TYR A 190 -5.37 -4.30 1.09
CA TYR A 190 -5.67 -5.69 1.42
C TYR A 190 -6.80 -5.83 2.44
N LYS A 191 -7.47 -6.99 2.39
CA LYS A 191 -8.66 -7.31 3.18
C LYS A 191 -8.29 -7.88 4.56
N ILE A 192 -8.87 -7.34 5.62
CA ILE A 192 -8.80 -7.83 7.00
C ILE A 192 -10.23 -8.02 7.52
N ARG A 193 -10.51 -9.13 8.21
CA ARG A 193 -11.80 -9.38 8.87
C ARG A 193 -11.63 -9.27 10.37
N GLN A 194 -12.33 -8.35 11.01
CA GLN A 194 -12.23 -8.13 12.46
C GLN A 194 -13.61 -8.18 13.11
N SER A 195 -13.80 -9.00 14.14
CA SER A 195 -15.08 -9.10 14.84
C SER A 195 -15.21 -8.11 16.00
N ASP A 196 -14.09 -7.71 16.62
CA ASP A 196 -14.06 -6.78 17.75
C ASP A 196 -13.83 -5.33 17.29
N GLY A 197 -14.86 -4.50 17.43
CA GLY A 197 -14.80 -3.07 17.07
C GLY A 197 -13.73 -2.29 17.84
N ASN A 198 -13.38 -2.70 19.06
CA ASN A 198 -12.37 -2.02 19.87
C ASN A 198 -10.95 -2.18 19.30
N LYS A 199 -10.76 -3.16 18.40
CA LYS A 199 -9.48 -3.42 17.74
C LYS A 199 -9.25 -2.58 16.48
N LEU A 200 -10.31 -2.03 15.88
CA LEU A 200 -10.21 -1.29 14.61
C LEU A 200 -9.23 -0.11 14.65
N PRO A 201 -9.22 0.76 15.69
CA PRO A 201 -8.29 1.88 15.75
C PRO A 201 -6.83 1.43 15.70
N PHE A 202 -6.51 0.23 16.21
CA PHE A 202 -5.16 -0.28 16.32
C PHE A 202 -4.61 -0.94 15.06
N LEU A 203 -5.48 -1.29 14.09
CA LEU A 203 -5.04 -1.95 12.85
C LEU A 203 -4.01 -1.11 12.09
N GLN A 204 -4.21 0.21 11.99
CA GLN A 204 -3.24 1.10 11.33
C GLN A 204 -1.87 1.13 12.03
N TYR A 205 -1.83 0.95 13.36
CA TYR A 205 -0.60 0.88 14.13
C TYR A 205 0.13 -0.42 13.84
N LEU A 206 -0.60 -1.53 13.79
CA LEU A 206 -0.06 -2.83 13.37
C LEU A 206 0.56 -2.75 11.97
N VAL A 207 -0.17 -2.18 11.00
CA VAL A 207 0.34 -1.99 9.63
C VAL A 207 1.62 -1.14 9.64
N GLY A 208 1.64 -0.07 10.41
CA GLY A 208 2.81 0.82 10.53
C GLY A 208 4.03 0.11 11.09
N ILE A 209 3.88 -0.61 12.20
CA ILE A 209 4.98 -1.36 12.82
C ILE A 209 5.51 -2.41 11.83
N ALA A 210 4.61 -3.21 11.25
CA ALA A 210 4.98 -4.25 10.30
C ALA A 210 5.74 -3.69 9.09
N MET A 211 5.35 -2.52 8.57
CA MET A 211 6.02 -1.90 7.43
C MET A 211 7.42 -1.38 7.80
N VAL A 212 7.57 -0.70 8.94
CA VAL A 212 8.90 -0.22 9.39
C VAL A 212 9.83 -1.38 9.69
N GLU A 213 9.34 -2.44 10.34
CA GLU A 213 10.13 -3.63 10.61
C GLU A 213 10.48 -4.40 9.33
N ALA A 214 9.58 -4.47 8.35
CA ALA A 214 9.87 -5.08 7.05
C ALA A 214 11.03 -4.36 6.35
N ILE A 215 10.99 -3.02 6.31
CA ILE A 215 12.07 -2.21 5.74
C ILE A 215 13.39 -2.46 6.50
N LYS A 216 13.39 -2.33 7.83
CA LYS A 216 14.61 -2.46 8.65
C LYS A 216 15.18 -3.87 8.72
N SER A 217 14.39 -4.89 8.38
CA SER A 217 14.88 -6.27 8.30
C SER A 217 15.81 -6.49 7.10
N HIS A 218 15.77 -5.62 6.09
CA HIS A 218 16.70 -5.67 4.96
C HIS A 218 18.06 -5.10 5.39
N PRO A 219 19.19 -5.82 5.23
CA PRO A 219 20.48 -5.42 5.77
C PRO A 219 20.93 -4.00 5.37
N VAL A 220 20.74 -3.62 4.10
CA VAL A 220 21.13 -2.29 3.59
C VAL A 220 20.25 -1.15 4.08
N ALA A 221 19.09 -1.46 4.66
CA ALA A 221 18.10 -0.49 5.14
C ALA A 221 17.99 -0.43 6.67
N LYS A 222 18.76 -1.28 7.38
CA LYS A 222 18.70 -1.43 8.85
C LYS A 222 18.93 -0.11 9.59
N ASP A 223 19.91 0.66 9.14
CA ASP A 223 20.35 1.91 9.78
C ASP A 223 19.69 3.16 9.16
N ILE A 224 18.79 2.96 8.19
CA ILE A 224 18.01 4.06 7.60
C ILE A 224 16.97 4.52 8.62
N ASN A 225 16.91 5.84 8.83
CA ASN A 225 16.00 6.46 9.80
C ASN A 225 14.54 6.48 9.28
N VAL A 226 13.93 5.30 9.21
CA VAL A 226 12.50 5.14 8.93
C VAL A 226 11.73 5.07 10.26
N ARG A 227 10.73 5.93 10.40
CA ARG A 227 9.91 6.07 11.60
C ARG A 227 8.42 6.31 11.28
N LEU A 228 7.58 6.13 12.28
CA LEU A 228 6.14 6.41 12.20
C LEU A 228 5.81 7.79 12.77
N LYS A 229 5.14 8.61 11.96
CA LYS A 229 4.45 9.79 12.44
C LYS A 229 2.99 9.40 12.71
N TRP A 230 2.61 9.47 13.98
CA TRP A 230 1.24 9.25 14.40
C TRP A 230 0.25 10.15 13.61
N PRO A 231 -0.92 9.61 13.20
CA PRO A 231 -1.37 8.24 13.51
C PRO A 231 -1.02 7.20 12.43
N ASN A 232 -0.65 7.61 11.22
CA ASN A 232 -0.73 6.72 10.05
C ASN A 232 0.29 7.00 8.93
N ASP A 233 1.34 7.78 9.21
CA ASP A 233 2.33 8.15 8.18
C ASP A 233 3.69 7.51 8.44
N ILE A 234 4.39 7.17 7.35
CA ILE A 234 5.75 6.63 7.38
C ILE A 234 6.70 7.72 6.89
N TYR A 235 7.73 8.00 7.69
CA TYR A 235 8.71 9.06 7.46
C TYR A 235 10.10 8.48 7.33
N GLY A 236 10.87 9.07 6.43
CA GLY A 236 12.30 8.88 6.29
C GLY A 236 13.01 10.17 6.68
N GLY A 237 13.71 10.18 7.82
CA GLY A 237 14.13 11.43 8.45
C GLY A 237 12.91 12.32 8.72
N ASN A 238 12.88 13.52 8.14
CA ASN A 238 11.77 14.46 8.28
C ASN A 238 10.83 14.48 7.06
N LEU A 239 11.05 13.61 6.08
CA LEU A 239 10.27 13.56 4.84
C LEU A 239 9.27 12.42 4.87
N LYS A 240 8.03 12.68 4.46
CA LYS A 240 7.02 11.64 4.31
C LYS A 240 7.37 10.76 3.11
N ILE A 241 7.53 9.47 3.34
CA ILE A 241 7.80 8.47 2.30
C ILE A 241 6.66 7.48 2.11
N GLY A 242 5.69 7.45 3.03
CA GLY A 242 4.53 6.59 2.91
C GLY A 242 3.35 6.98 3.79
N GLY A 243 2.23 6.33 3.55
CA GLY A 243 0.98 6.54 4.28
C GLY A 243 0.14 5.28 4.34
N ILE A 244 -0.62 5.17 5.42
CA ILE A 244 -1.51 4.04 5.72
C ILE A 244 -2.94 4.58 5.83
N LEU A 245 -3.90 3.84 5.26
CA LEU A 245 -5.31 4.16 5.31
C LEU A 245 -6.11 2.90 5.62
N CYS A 246 -6.71 2.83 6.80
CA CYS A 246 -7.66 1.78 7.15
C CYS A 246 -9.08 2.33 7.06
N GLN A 247 -9.94 1.68 6.28
CA GLN A 247 -11.38 1.95 6.25
C GLN A 247 -12.14 0.65 6.49
N SER A 248 -13.22 0.72 7.26
CA SER A 248 -14.00 -0.44 7.65
C SER A 248 -15.47 -0.27 7.29
N ASN A 249 -16.06 -1.32 6.72
CA ASN A 249 -17.51 -1.49 6.61
C ASN A 249 -17.95 -2.60 7.56
N TYR A 250 -19.13 -2.48 8.17
CA TYR A 250 -19.70 -3.56 8.97
C TYR A 250 -20.61 -4.42 8.10
N LEU A 251 -20.24 -5.68 7.90
CA LEU A 251 -20.91 -6.62 6.99
C LEU A 251 -20.91 -8.03 7.61
N ASN A 252 -22.04 -8.72 7.59
CA ASN A 252 -22.16 -10.12 8.06
C ASN A 252 -21.66 -10.34 9.51
N ASN A 253 -22.01 -9.41 10.42
CA ASN A 253 -21.59 -9.41 11.83
C ASN A 253 -20.08 -9.30 12.07
N GLU A 254 -19.31 -8.86 11.07
CA GLU A 254 -17.89 -8.57 11.18
C GLU A 254 -17.55 -7.23 10.52
N PHE A 255 -16.44 -6.62 10.93
CA PHE A 255 -15.87 -5.50 10.22
C PHE A 255 -15.01 -6.01 9.06
N ASP A 256 -15.41 -5.64 7.85
CA ASP A 256 -14.65 -5.74 6.63
C ASP A 256 -13.72 -4.53 6.52
N VAL A 257 -12.43 -4.71 6.83
CA VAL A 257 -11.45 -3.64 6.81
C VAL A 257 -10.60 -3.73 5.55
N VAL A 258 -10.47 -2.62 4.84
CA VAL A 258 -9.53 -2.43 3.74
C VAL A 258 -8.38 -1.56 4.25
N ALA A 259 -7.21 -2.17 4.40
CA ALA A 259 -5.96 -1.49 4.75
C ALA A 259 -5.18 -1.16 3.47
N GLY A 260 -5.14 0.11 3.10
CA GLY A 260 -4.34 0.66 2.02
C GLY A 260 -2.99 1.17 2.51
N VAL A 261 -1.93 0.88 1.75
CA VAL A 261 -0.57 1.34 2.02
C VAL A 261 0.04 1.86 0.72
N GLY A 262 0.56 3.08 0.80
CA GLY A 262 1.43 3.66 -0.22
C GLY A 262 2.80 3.92 0.36
N LEU A 263 3.84 3.39 -0.28
CA LEU A 263 5.24 3.59 0.15
C LEU A 263 6.14 3.84 -1.06
N ASN A 264 6.89 4.93 -1.02
CA ASN A 264 7.83 5.32 -2.06
C ASN A 264 9.10 4.45 -1.97
N ILE A 265 9.29 3.52 -2.90
CA ILE A 265 10.42 2.57 -2.88
C ILE A 265 11.56 3.05 -3.78
N SER A 266 11.29 3.30 -5.07
CA SER A 266 12.34 3.60 -6.06
C SER A 266 12.09 4.83 -6.92
N ASN A 267 11.11 5.67 -6.59
CA ASN A 267 10.90 6.91 -7.35
C ASN A 267 11.94 7.98 -6.99
N ASP A 268 12.35 8.80 -7.96
CA ASP A 268 13.26 9.92 -7.72
C ASP A 268 12.51 11.23 -7.41
N GLU A 269 11.41 11.50 -8.13
CA GLU A 269 10.60 12.71 -8.04
C GLU A 269 9.09 12.37 -8.15
N PRO A 270 8.16 13.23 -7.71
CA PRO A 270 8.37 14.50 -6.97
C PRO A 270 8.56 14.30 -5.46
N THR A 271 8.73 13.06 -5.01
CA THR A 271 8.83 12.70 -3.58
C THR A 271 10.09 11.89 -3.31
N THR A 272 10.53 11.87 -2.05
CA THR A 272 11.64 11.01 -1.61
C THR A 272 11.19 9.55 -1.50
N SER A 273 12.11 8.64 -1.83
CA SER A 273 11.93 7.19 -1.77
C SER A 273 12.99 6.50 -0.91
N LEU A 274 12.69 5.25 -0.52
CA LEU A 274 13.58 4.44 0.31
C LEU A 274 14.94 4.20 -0.36
N ASN A 275 14.98 3.83 -1.65
CA ASN A 275 16.24 3.63 -2.36
C ASN A 275 17.06 4.92 -2.52
N LYS A 276 16.41 6.08 -2.65
CA LYS A 276 17.11 7.37 -2.58
C LYS A 276 17.77 7.57 -1.22
N MET A 277 17.05 7.32 -0.13
CA MET A 277 17.61 7.44 1.21
C MET A 277 18.78 6.47 1.46
N ILE A 278 18.69 5.24 0.97
CA ILE A 278 19.77 4.24 1.07
C ILE A 278 21.01 4.74 0.33
N ARG A 279 20.85 5.25 -0.90
CA ARG A 279 21.95 5.86 -1.67
C ARG A 279 22.62 7.00 -0.90
N ASP A 280 21.81 7.95 -0.42
CA ASP A 280 22.32 9.13 0.28
C ASP A 280 23.08 8.74 1.57
N HIS A 281 22.57 7.73 2.30
CA HIS A 281 23.22 7.20 3.50
C HIS A 281 24.55 6.50 3.21
N LEU A 282 24.58 5.62 2.20
CA LEU A 282 25.80 4.92 1.79
C LEU A 282 26.86 5.90 1.29
N ALA A 283 26.48 6.87 0.47
CA ALA A 283 27.38 7.92 -0.01
C ALA A 283 27.99 8.71 1.16
N SER A 284 27.19 9.11 2.15
CA SER A 284 27.68 9.83 3.33
C SER A 284 28.64 9.02 4.21
N SER A 285 28.54 7.68 4.16
CA SER A 285 29.39 6.77 4.93
C SER A 285 30.74 6.51 4.24
N THR A 286 30.82 6.70 2.93
CA THR A 286 32.04 6.48 2.12
C THR A 286 32.92 7.72 1.96
N SER A 287 32.42 8.93 2.28
CA SER A 287 33.12 10.21 2.06
C SER A 287 34.33 10.48 2.97
N THR A 288 34.81 9.51 3.76
CA THR A 288 36.02 9.65 4.59
C THR A 288 37.33 9.31 3.87
N THR A 289 37.31 8.94 2.58
CA THR A 289 38.55 8.78 1.80
C THR A 289 38.35 9.12 0.33
N THR A 290 39.26 9.98 -0.17
CA THR A 290 39.53 10.35 -1.57
C THR A 290 38.54 11.27 -2.28
N GLU A 291 38.90 12.56 -2.27
CA GLU A 291 38.66 13.48 -3.39
C GLU A 291 39.30 12.91 -4.67
N ASN A 292 38.50 12.79 -5.73
CA ASN A 292 38.83 12.94 -7.15
C ASN A 292 38.02 11.97 -8.02
N SER A 293 36.91 12.46 -8.57
CA SER A 293 36.53 12.19 -9.97
C SER A 293 35.30 13.01 -10.33
N SER A 294 35.54 14.21 -10.85
CA SER A 294 34.68 14.81 -11.85
C SER A 294 34.79 13.96 -13.12
N ASP A 295 33.74 13.25 -13.52
CA ASP A 295 33.36 13.12 -14.94
C ASP A 295 32.11 12.25 -15.18
N SER A 296 31.31 12.71 -16.14
CA SER A 296 30.19 12.04 -16.84
C SER A 296 28.90 11.75 -16.05
N LYS A 297 27.98 12.74 -16.04
CA LYS A 297 26.54 12.51 -15.86
C LYS A 297 25.99 11.79 -17.10
N GLN A 298 26.24 10.49 -17.24
CA GLN A 298 25.34 9.64 -18.02
C GLN A 298 24.10 9.40 -17.16
N GLU A 299 22.90 9.52 -17.75
CA GLU A 299 21.62 9.15 -17.16
C GLU A 299 21.57 7.63 -16.91
N GLN A 300 22.36 7.14 -15.96
CA GLN A 300 22.24 5.78 -15.47
C GLN A 300 21.02 5.73 -14.55
N GLN A 301 20.15 4.76 -14.79
CA GLN A 301 18.99 4.52 -13.92
C GLN A 301 19.45 4.40 -12.46
N PRO A 302 18.70 4.99 -11.51
CA PRO A 302 19.05 4.93 -10.10
C PRO A 302 19.20 3.49 -9.64
N GLN A 303 20.31 3.19 -8.96
CA GLN A 303 20.57 1.86 -8.41
C GLN A 303 19.47 1.46 -7.42
N ILE A 304 18.91 0.26 -7.60
CA ILE A 304 17.90 -0.34 -6.73
C ILE A 304 18.59 -1.26 -5.72
N TYR A 305 18.45 -0.96 -4.43
CA TYR A 305 19.01 -1.72 -3.31
C TYR A 305 17.99 -2.65 -2.66
N ILE A 306 16.73 -2.22 -2.64
CA ILE A 306 15.60 -2.97 -2.10
C ILE A 306 14.42 -2.88 -3.06
N THR A 307 13.77 -4.02 -3.34
CA THR A 307 12.63 -4.09 -4.28
C THR A 307 11.29 -4.04 -3.57
N ARG A 308 10.22 -3.78 -4.34
CA ARG A 308 8.85 -3.74 -3.81
C ARG A 308 8.39 -5.12 -3.33
N GLU A 309 8.82 -6.15 -4.03
CA GLU A 309 8.54 -7.56 -3.79
C GLU A 309 9.17 -8.00 -2.46
N GLN A 310 10.43 -7.63 -2.22
CA GLN A 310 11.13 -7.89 -0.96
C GLN A 310 10.43 -7.21 0.22
N VAL A 311 10.05 -5.95 0.07
CA VAL A 311 9.32 -5.22 1.13
C VAL A 311 7.95 -5.84 1.37
N LEU A 312 7.17 -6.10 0.32
CA LEU A 312 5.79 -6.58 0.45
C LEU A 312 5.71 -8.00 1.04
N SER A 313 6.54 -8.93 0.56
CA SER A 313 6.60 -10.30 1.08
C SER A 313 7.00 -10.33 2.57
N LYS A 314 7.99 -9.52 2.94
CA LYS A 314 8.43 -9.40 4.33
C LYS A 314 7.39 -8.71 5.21
N PHE A 315 6.72 -7.69 4.69
CA PHE A 315 5.60 -7.02 5.35
C PHE A 315 4.50 -8.02 5.72
N PHE A 316 4.01 -8.82 4.78
CA PHE A 316 2.94 -9.78 5.08
C PHE A 316 3.37 -10.84 6.08
N THR A 317 4.63 -11.30 6.02
CA THR A 317 5.18 -12.25 6.99
C THR A 317 5.11 -11.68 8.42
N ILE A 318 5.63 -10.46 8.62
CA ILE A 318 5.61 -9.81 9.95
C ILE A 318 4.18 -9.46 10.37
N PHE A 319 3.38 -8.91 9.45
CA PHE A 319 2.01 -8.49 9.73
C PHE A 319 1.13 -9.68 10.15
N GLU A 320 1.25 -10.84 9.50
CA GLU A 320 0.45 -12.02 9.83
C GLU A 320 0.74 -12.51 11.26
N GLU A 321 2.01 -12.64 11.65
CA GLU A 321 2.41 -13.01 13.00
C GLU A 321 1.84 -12.03 14.04
N MET A 322 1.99 -10.73 13.77
CA MET A 322 1.45 -9.67 14.62
C MET A 322 -0.08 -9.72 14.70
N TYR A 323 -0.76 -9.94 13.58
CA TYR A 323 -2.21 -9.98 13.51
C TYR A 323 -2.79 -11.15 14.31
N ILE A 324 -2.16 -12.32 14.24
CA ILE A 324 -2.53 -13.50 15.02
C ILE A 324 -2.39 -13.22 16.53
N GLN A 325 -1.28 -12.62 16.95
CA GLN A 325 -1.07 -12.26 18.35
C GLN A 325 -2.05 -11.16 18.81
N PHE A 326 -2.27 -10.14 17.98
CA PHE A 326 -3.20 -9.03 18.25
C PHE A 326 -4.64 -9.51 18.42
N ASN A 327 -5.08 -10.46 17.61
CA ASN A 327 -6.42 -11.03 17.79
C ASN A 327 -6.59 -11.73 19.14
N LYS A 328 -5.51 -12.32 19.70
CA LYS A 328 -5.53 -13.01 20.99
C LYS A 328 -5.35 -12.07 22.19
N GLN A 329 -4.50 -11.05 22.07
CA GLN A 329 -3.99 -10.28 23.22
C GLN A 329 -4.34 -8.78 23.17
N GLY A 330 -4.96 -8.30 22.09
CA GLY A 330 -5.16 -6.86 21.87
C GLY A 330 -3.86 -6.14 21.54
N PHE A 331 -3.84 -4.81 21.69
CA PHE A 331 -2.71 -3.97 21.28
C PHE A 331 -1.59 -3.86 22.31
N ASP A 332 -1.85 -4.13 23.59
CA ASP A 332 -0.89 -3.92 24.69
C ASP A 332 0.53 -4.47 24.43
N PRO A 333 0.71 -5.70 23.87
CA PRO A 333 2.04 -6.23 23.56
C PRO A 333 2.83 -5.43 22.51
N PHE A 334 2.15 -4.61 21.71
CA PHE A 334 2.74 -3.85 20.60
C PHE A 334 3.02 -2.38 20.95
N VAL A 335 2.56 -1.89 22.11
CA VAL A 335 2.74 -0.49 22.51
C VAL A 335 4.22 -0.12 22.48
N GLN A 336 5.08 -0.90 23.13
CA GLN A 336 6.52 -0.59 23.15
C GLN A 336 7.16 -0.72 21.77
N ARG A 337 6.74 -1.70 20.95
CA ARG A 337 7.22 -1.82 19.56
C ARG A 337 6.87 -0.59 18.74
N TYR A 338 5.66 -0.06 18.88
CA TYR A 338 5.23 1.18 18.24
C TYR A 338 6.05 2.39 18.71
N LEU A 339 6.20 2.56 20.03
CA LEU A 339 6.97 3.67 20.62
C LEU A 339 8.46 3.62 20.26
N ASN A 340 9.02 2.44 19.97
CA ASN A 340 10.41 2.32 19.52
C ASN A 340 10.63 2.84 18.09
N VAL A 341 9.59 2.84 17.26
CA VAL A 341 9.69 3.24 15.84
C VAL A 341 8.99 4.55 15.52
N TRP A 342 8.24 5.15 16.44
CA TRP A 342 7.59 6.44 16.21
C TRP A 342 8.56 7.64 16.31
N MET A 343 8.07 8.82 15.97
CA MET A 343 8.85 10.07 15.98
C MET A 343 8.64 10.96 17.22
N HIS A 344 7.71 10.62 18.11
CA HIS A 344 7.12 11.59 19.03
C HIS A 344 7.63 11.55 20.48
N SER A 345 8.62 10.70 20.77
CA SER A 345 9.17 10.56 22.13
C SER A 345 9.69 11.90 22.67
N ASN A 346 9.18 12.33 23.82
CA ASN A 346 9.57 13.56 24.53
C ASN A 346 9.40 14.85 23.73
N GLN A 347 8.63 14.83 22.65
CA GLN A 347 8.42 16.01 21.82
C GLN A 347 7.50 16.99 22.53
N ILE A 348 7.96 18.23 22.69
CA ILE A 348 7.16 19.32 23.23
C ILE A 348 6.52 20.05 22.06
N VAL A 349 5.19 20.20 22.13
CA VAL A 349 4.36 20.66 21.04
C VAL A 349 3.36 21.68 21.56
N THR A 350 3.04 22.67 20.74
CA THR A 350 2.07 23.71 21.10
C THR A 350 0.68 23.32 20.58
N ILE A 351 -0.33 23.29 21.46
CA ILE A 351 -1.74 23.18 21.08
C ILE A 351 -2.22 24.56 20.65
N LYS A 352 -2.50 24.74 19.36
CA LYS A 352 -2.77 26.07 18.78
C LYS A 352 -4.06 26.70 19.29
N GLU A 353 -5.02 25.91 19.75
CA GLU A 353 -6.33 26.40 20.22
C GLU A 353 -6.23 27.24 21.49
N ASN A 354 -5.21 26.99 22.31
CA ASN A 354 -5.06 27.61 23.64
C ASN A 354 -3.61 27.98 23.97
N ASP A 355 -2.71 27.92 22.98
CA ASP A 355 -1.27 28.17 23.08
C ASP A 355 -0.55 27.41 24.21
N LYS A 356 -1.12 26.29 24.65
CA LYS A 356 -0.51 25.45 25.68
C LYS A 356 0.62 24.62 25.11
N LYS A 357 1.75 24.56 25.84
CA LYS A 357 2.83 23.62 25.54
C LYS A 357 2.58 22.31 26.27
N VAL A 358 2.60 21.22 25.52
CA VAL A 358 2.44 19.87 26.06
C VAL A 358 3.57 18.97 25.59
N LYS A 359 4.01 18.06 26.45
CA LYS A 359 4.98 17.02 26.12
C LYS A 359 4.25 15.74 25.80
N ILE A 360 4.53 15.15 24.63
CA ILE A 360 4.01 13.85 24.25
C ILE A 360 4.74 12.77 25.07
N ILE A 361 3.95 11.93 25.76
CA ILE A 361 4.48 10.89 26.67
C ILE A 361 4.08 9.47 26.29
N GLY A 362 3.16 9.28 25.33
CA GLY A 362 2.77 7.94 24.90
C GLY A 362 1.42 7.89 24.19
N LEU A 363 0.76 6.75 24.35
CA LEU A 363 -0.60 6.50 23.88
C LEU A 363 -1.51 6.23 25.08
N GLU A 364 -2.76 6.64 24.98
CA GLU A 364 -3.85 6.18 25.84
C GLU A 364 -4.32 4.78 25.45
N LYS A 365 -5.14 4.14 26.31
CA LYS A 365 -5.66 2.78 26.07
C LYS A 365 -6.51 2.63 24.81
N ASN A 366 -7.04 3.73 24.28
CA ASN A 366 -7.78 3.80 23.02
C ASN A 366 -6.88 4.08 21.79
N GLY A 367 -5.58 4.23 22.00
CA GLY A 367 -4.60 4.55 20.96
C GLY A 367 -4.46 6.05 20.67
N PHE A 368 -5.14 6.94 21.37
CA PHE A 368 -4.96 8.38 21.19
C PHE A 368 -3.65 8.86 21.79
N LEU A 369 -3.12 9.98 21.30
CA LEU A 369 -1.88 10.52 21.84
C LEU A 369 -2.11 11.03 23.26
N LYS A 370 -1.23 10.61 24.16
CA LYS A 370 -1.17 11.07 25.54
C LYS A 370 -0.10 12.15 25.67
N ALA A 371 -0.50 13.31 26.18
CA ALA A 371 0.41 14.40 26.48
C ALA A 371 0.18 14.98 27.87
N VAL A 372 1.17 15.68 28.40
CA VAL A 372 1.13 16.39 29.69
C VAL A 372 1.52 17.85 29.50
N GLU A 373 0.84 18.77 30.16
CA GLU A 373 1.23 20.18 30.13
C GLU A 373 2.58 20.38 30.80
N VAL A 374 3.43 21.20 30.16
CA VAL A 374 4.74 21.58 30.67
C VAL A 374 4.77 23.06 30.98
N ASP A 375 5.51 23.44 32.01
CA ASP A 375 5.71 24.85 32.33
C ASP A 375 6.40 25.57 31.13
N PRO A 376 5.89 26.74 30.69
CA PRO A 376 6.45 27.44 29.53
C PRO A 376 7.91 27.87 29.68
N ILE A 377 8.39 28.01 30.92
CA ILE A 377 9.71 28.49 31.32
C ILE A 377 10.60 27.30 31.72
N SER A 378 10.07 26.37 32.53
CA SER A 378 10.74 25.14 32.97
C SER A 378 10.15 23.91 32.28
N LEU A 379 10.57 23.66 31.04
CA LEU A 379 10.07 22.56 30.18
C LEU A 379 10.24 21.13 30.75
N ASN A 380 10.89 20.98 31.91
CA ASN A 380 11.06 19.73 32.63
C ASN A 380 10.03 19.53 33.76
N GLU A 381 9.33 20.59 34.18
CA GLU A 381 8.26 20.50 35.17
C GLU A 381 6.97 20.07 34.50
N ILE A 382 6.50 18.88 34.88
CA ILE A 382 5.31 18.24 34.34
C ILE A 382 4.13 18.57 35.25
N SER A 383 3.11 19.23 34.70
CA SER A 383 1.82 19.43 35.36
C SER A 383 1.06 18.11 35.45
N PRO A 384 0.22 17.88 36.49
CA PRO A 384 -0.65 16.71 36.56
C PRO A 384 -1.74 16.71 35.47
N MET A 385 -1.92 17.81 34.73
CA MET A 385 -2.93 17.91 33.69
C MET A 385 -2.54 17.15 32.42
N THR A 386 -3.29 16.10 32.12
CA THR A 386 -3.11 15.24 30.94
C THR A 386 -4.04 15.66 29.80
N PHE A 387 -3.55 15.54 28.57
CA PHE A 387 -4.28 15.83 27.33
C PHE A 387 -4.36 14.55 26.50
N GLU A 388 -5.58 14.25 26.03
CA GLU A 388 -5.85 13.21 25.05
C GLU A 388 -6.08 13.87 23.68
N LEU A 389 -5.32 13.47 22.65
CA LEU A 389 -5.35 14.12 21.34
C LEU A 389 -5.86 13.15 20.26
N HIS A 390 -6.91 13.57 19.55
CA HIS A 390 -7.67 12.73 18.62
C HIS A 390 -7.13 12.78 17.18
N PRO A 391 -7.09 11.64 16.46
CA PRO A 391 -6.52 11.57 15.12
C PRO A 391 -7.33 12.33 14.05
N ASP A 392 -8.65 12.37 14.20
CA ASP A 392 -9.56 13.01 13.24
C ASP A 392 -9.81 14.48 13.56
N GLY A 393 -9.61 14.86 14.83
CA GLY A 393 -9.71 16.24 15.28
C GLY A 393 -8.42 17.03 15.12
N THR A 394 -7.25 16.38 15.03
CA THR A 394 -5.96 17.07 15.15
C THR A 394 -5.03 16.82 13.96
N SER A 395 -4.38 17.89 13.48
CA SER A 395 -3.28 17.88 12.54
C SER A 395 -1.97 18.14 13.28
N PHE A 396 -0.95 17.34 13.01
CA PHE A 396 0.37 17.49 13.60
C PHE A 396 1.36 18.06 12.58
N ASP A 397 1.79 19.29 12.80
CA ASP A 397 2.89 19.90 12.07
C ASP A 397 4.20 19.58 12.79
N ILE A 398 5.01 18.71 12.20
CA ILE A 398 6.28 18.28 12.81
C ILE A 398 7.39 19.32 12.64
N ASN A 399 7.29 20.19 11.63
CA ASN A 399 8.29 21.23 11.38
C ASN A 399 8.09 22.39 12.35
N GLU A 400 6.82 22.75 12.61
CA GLU A 400 6.47 23.81 13.55
C GLU A 400 6.33 23.30 15.00
N LEU A 401 6.24 21.98 15.21
CA LEU A 401 5.89 21.35 16.49
C LEU A 401 4.53 21.83 17.03
N VAL A 402 3.53 21.94 16.14
CA VAL A 402 2.20 22.47 16.47
C VAL A 402 1.12 21.42 16.22
N LEU A 403 0.20 21.29 17.18
CA LEU A 403 -1.08 20.59 17.04
C LEU A 403 -2.17 21.62 16.71
N LYS A 404 -2.90 21.39 15.62
CA LYS A 404 -4.00 22.25 15.17
C LYS A 404 -5.26 21.42 14.99
N LYS A 405 -6.43 21.92 15.38
CA LYS A 405 -7.72 21.29 15.09
C LYS A 405 -7.95 21.33 13.58
N LYS A 406 -8.35 20.20 12.99
CA LYS A 406 -8.77 20.18 11.58
C LYS A 406 -10.08 20.95 11.47
N GLN A 407 -10.12 21.93 10.56
CA GLN A 407 -11.32 22.70 10.22
C GLN A 407 -12.33 21.83 9.48
#